data_AF-A0ABC9BCS9-F1
#
_entry.id   AF-A0ABC9BCS9-F1
#
_cell.length_a   1.000
_cell.length_b   1.000
_cell.length_c   1.000
_cell.angle_alpha   90.00
_cell.angle_beta   90.00
_cell.angle_gamma   90.00
#
_symmetry.space_group_name_H-M   'P 1'
#
loop_
_entity.id
_entity.type
_entity.pdbx_description
1 polymer ?
#
loop_
_entity_poly.entity_id
_entity_poly.type
_entity_poly.pdbx_seq_one_letter_code
_entity_poly.pdbx_strand_id
1 'polypeptide(L)'
;MCASVYDSESGKWGEIISTQTFSDICKPSVMVGNKLYFLIRHRRNSSFLQFDLDSPSMAVIQMSEDIPIPERSHVQALRTQDGGLGFAVVSKHIMQLWGKITISGGGNVVRGELQKIVELDQLLSLRPSTNVHESSVIGYDEATNTIFLWTTMGVFMIQLDSMKFTKVSEDTCIRRYFPFASFYPW
;
A
#
# COMPACT_ATOMS: atom_id res chain seq x y z
N MET A 1 -19.20 -0.64 3.28
CA MET A 1 -18.27 -1.77 3.47
C MET A 1 -18.48 -2.34 4.85
N CYS A 2 -18.33 -3.65 5.01
CA CYS A 2 -18.42 -4.32 6.30
C CYS A 2 -17.23 -5.25 6.51
N ALA A 3 -16.90 -5.52 7.77
CA ALA A 3 -15.88 -6.46 8.18
C ALA A 3 -16.30 -7.16 9.47
N SER A 4 -15.73 -8.35 9.70
CA SER A 4 -15.84 -9.10 10.94
C SER A 4 -14.52 -9.85 11.14
N VAL A 5 -14.15 -10.09 12.40
CA VAL A 5 -12.94 -10.84 12.76
C VAL A 5 -13.33 -12.30 12.96
N TYR A 6 -12.59 -13.21 12.33
CA TYR A 6 -12.73 -14.64 12.57
C TYR A 6 -11.73 -15.08 13.65
N ASP A 7 -12.23 -15.75 14.69
CA ASP A 7 -11.41 -16.41 15.70
C ASP A 7 -11.27 -17.89 15.35
N SER A 8 -10.03 -18.32 15.07
CA SER A 8 -9.71 -19.70 14.73
C SER A 8 -9.81 -20.67 15.91
N GLU A 9 -9.64 -20.20 17.15
CA GLU A 9 -9.71 -21.07 18.34
C GLU A 9 -11.16 -21.46 18.64
N SER A 10 -12.06 -20.48 18.63
CA SER A 10 -13.48 -20.72 18.86
C SER A 10 -14.24 -21.11 17.58
N GLY A 11 -13.65 -20.90 16.40
CA GLY A 11 -14.25 -21.17 15.10
C GLY A 11 -15.40 -20.23 14.74
N LYS A 12 -15.47 -19.04 15.34
CA LYS A 12 -16.60 -18.11 15.23
C LYS A 12 -16.20 -16.79 14.58
N TRP A 13 -17.17 -16.18 13.90
CA TRP A 13 -17.09 -14.80 13.45
C TRP A 13 -17.57 -13.86 14.56
N GLY A 14 -16.87 -12.75 14.75
CA GLY A 14 -17.26 -11.66 15.63
C GLY A 14 -18.39 -10.81 15.05
N GLU A 15 -18.73 -9.73 15.76
CA GLU A 15 -19.73 -8.77 15.30
C GLU A 15 -19.38 -8.16 13.93
N ILE A 16 -20.40 -7.90 13.11
CA ILE A 16 -20.22 -7.22 11.83
C ILE A 16 -20.16 -5.72 12.09
N ILE A 17 -19.03 -5.11 11.73
CA ILE A 17 -18.88 -3.66 11.72
C ILE A 17 -19.05 -3.16 10.31
N SER A 18 -19.71 -2.02 10.17
CA SER A 18 -19.94 -1.40 8.87
C SER A 18 -19.60 0.08 8.90
N THR A 19 -19.11 0.57 7.77
CA THR A 19 -18.98 2.00 7.50
C THR A 19 -19.43 2.29 6.08
N GLN A 20 -20.00 3.48 5.88
CA GLN A 20 -20.35 3.94 4.56
C GLN A 20 -19.08 4.37 3.83
N THR A 21 -18.76 3.65 2.75
CA THR A 21 -17.67 3.99 1.84
C THR A 21 -18.13 3.66 0.43
N PHE A 22 -17.86 4.57 -0.50
CA PHE A 22 -18.23 4.46 -1.91
C PHE A 22 -17.03 4.05 -2.78
N SER A 23 -16.09 3.28 -2.22
CA SER A 23 -14.78 3.03 -2.83
C SER A 23 -14.40 1.55 -2.83
N ASP A 24 -13.67 1.15 -3.87
CA ASP A 24 -13.08 -0.18 -3.97
C ASP A 24 -11.79 -0.27 -3.13
N ILE A 25 -11.61 -1.38 -2.40
CA ILE A 25 -10.30 -1.74 -1.86
C ILE A 25 -9.41 -2.16 -3.03
N CYS A 26 -8.36 -1.40 -3.27
CA CYS A 26 -7.54 -1.56 -4.47
C CYS A 26 -6.29 -2.41 -4.26
N LYS A 27 -5.85 -2.59 -3.01
CA LYS A 27 -4.56 -3.19 -2.61
C LYS A 27 -4.66 -3.95 -1.29
N PRO A 28 -3.72 -4.88 -1.01
CA PRO A 28 -3.61 -5.49 0.31
C PRO A 28 -3.48 -4.41 1.40
N SER A 29 -4.04 -4.68 2.57
CA SER A 29 -3.85 -3.86 3.76
C SER A 29 -2.39 -3.89 4.22
N VAL A 30 -2.05 -2.95 5.09
CA VAL A 30 -0.87 -3.04 5.96
C VAL A 30 -1.29 -3.11 7.42
N MET A 31 -0.57 -3.87 8.23
CA MET A 31 -0.77 -3.96 9.68
C MET A 31 0.19 -3.03 10.42
N VAL A 32 -0.38 -2.14 11.25
CA VAL A 32 0.36 -1.17 12.06
C VAL A 32 -0.17 -1.23 13.48
N GLY A 33 0.60 -1.83 14.39
CA GLY A 33 0.08 -2.27 15.69
C GLY A 33 -1.05 -3.27 15.49
N ASN A 34 -2.19 -3.06 16.16
CA ASN A 34 -3.39 -3.90 16.03
C ASN A 34 -4.43 -3.31 15.06
N LYS A 35 -3.98 -2.51 14.09
CA LYS A 35 -4.86 -1.85 13.12
C LYS A 35 -4.47 -2.22 11.70
N LEU A 36 -5.46 -2.57 10.90
CA LEU A 36 -5.32 -2.79 9.47
C LEU A 36 -5.68 -1.50 8.72
N TYR A 37 -4.84 -1.13 7.78
CA TYR A 37 -5.05 0.03 6.92
C TYR A 37 -5.17 -0.41 5.47
N PHE A 38 -6.36 -0.25 4.90
CA PHE A 38 -6.63 -0.50 3.50
C PHE A 38 -6.62 0.81 2.73
N LEU A 39 -5.95 0.84 1.60
CA LEU A 39 -6.10 1.97 0.69
C LEU A 39 -7.47 1.87 -0.01
N ILE A 40 -8.27 2.92 0.13
CA ILE A 40 -9.51 3.12 -0.60
C ILE A 40 -9.37 4.32 -1.53
N ARG A 41 -9.87 4.20 -2.77
CA ARG A 41 -9.75 5.26 -3.78
C ARG A 41 -11.12 5.69 -4.26
N HIS A 42 -11.42 6.98 -4.12
CA HIS A 42 -12.64 7.59 -4.63
C HIS A 42 -12.32 8.68 -5.64
N ARG A 43 -12.53 8.40 -6.93
CA ARG A 43 -12.24 9.31 -8.05
C ARG A 43 -10.82 9.90 -8.00
N ARG A 44 -10.68 11.14 -7.51
CA ARG A 44 -9.43 11.90 -7.42
C ARG A 44 -8.76 11.82 -6.05
N ASN A 45 -9.47 11.32 -5.03
CA ASN A 45 -8.97 11.32 -3.67
C ASN A 45 -8.62 9.89 -3.25
N SER A 46 -7.53 9.77 -2.50
CA SER A 46 -7.12 8.53 -1.85
C SER A 46 -7.26 8.70 -0.34
N SER A 47 -7.76 7.66 0.33
CA SER A 47 -7.95 7.63 1.77
C SER A 47 -7.55 6.27 2.31
N PHE A 48 -7.34 6.18 3.61
CA PHE A 48 -7.19 4.91 4.29
C PHE A 48 -8.48 4.52 4.98
N LEU A 49 -8.89 3.28 4.82
CA LEU A 49 -9.84 2.64 5.70
C LEU A 49 -9.06 1.96 6.82
N GLN A 50 -9.22 2.45 8.03
CA GLN A 50 -8.70 1.81 9.22
C GLN A 50 -9.72 0.81 9.75
N PHE A 51 -9.26 -0.37 10.11
CA PHE A 51 -9.99 -1.36 10.89
C PHE A 51 -9.18 -1.71 12.13
N ASP A 52 -9.72 -1.42 13.31
CA ASP A 52 -9.10 -1.70 14.60
C ASP A 52 -9.48 -3.11 15.04
N LEU A 53 -8.51 -3.95 15.42
CA LEU A 53 -8.74 -5.33 15.84
C LEU A 53 -9.02 -5.45 17.34
N ASP A 54 -8.59 -4.49 18.16
CA ASP A 54 -8.77 -4.50 19.61
C ASP A 54 -10.17 -4.01 19.99
N SER A 55 -10.59 -2.92 19.35
CA SER A 55 -11.91 -2.33 19.47
C SER A 55 -12.53 -2.32 18.09
N PRO A 56 -13.28 -3.38 17.73
CA PRO A 56 -13.59 -3.68 16.34
C PRO A 56 -14.47 -2.56 15.77
N SER A 57 -13.79 -1.62 15.11
CA SER A 57 -14.30 -0.32 14.70
C SER A 57 -13.64 0.05 13.39
N MET A 58 -14.35 0.85 12.58
CA MET A 58 -13.94 1.16 11.22
C MET A 58 -14.03 2.66 10.98
N ALA A 59 -12.94 3.25 10.50
CA ALA A 59 -12.84 4.68 10.26
C ALA A 59 -12.22 4.96 8.90
N VAL A 60 -12.70 6.00 8.22
CA VAL A 60 -12.08 6.52 7.00
C VAL A 60 -11.21 7.70 7.36
N ILE A 61 -9.93 7.60 7.01
CA ILE A 61 -8.92 8.62 7.24
C ILE A 61 -8.54 9.24 5.90
N GLN A 62 -8.81 10.52 5.74
CA GLN A 62 -8.54 11.23 4.49
C GLN A 62 -7.05 11.58 4.40
N MET A 63 -6.46 11.38 3.22
CA MET A 63 -5.15 11.95 2.94
C MET A 63 -5.30 13.48 2.81
N SER A 64 -4.35 14.22 3.36
CA SER A 64 -4.28 15.67 3.17
C SER A 64 -4.18 16.02 1.69
N GLU A 65 -4.87 17.08 1.29
CA GLU A 65 -4.78 17.67 -0.06
C GLU A 65 -3.38 18.20 -0.37
N ASP A 66 -2.56 18.44 0.65
CA ASP A 66 -1.16 18.88 0.52
C ASP A 66 -0.24 17.76 0.00
N ILE A 67 -0.69 16.50 -0.02
CA ILE A 67 0.05 15.38 -0.58
C ILE A 67 -0.27 15.29 -2.08
N PRO A 68 0.65 15.66 -2.99
CA PRO A 68 0.38 15.64 -4.42
C PRO A 68 0.33 14.19 -4.91
N ILE A 69 -0.87 13.68 -5.14
CA ILE A 69 -1.09 12.35 -5.73
C ILE A 69 -1.49 12.55 -7.19
N PRO A 70 -0.58 12.33 -8.16
CA PRO A 70 -0.89 12.54 -9.57
C PRO A 70 -2.08 11.68 -10.02
N GLU A 71 -2.85 12.19 -10.99
CA GLU A 71 -3.86 11.37 -11.65
C GLU A 71 -3.21 10.13 -12.25
N ARG A 72 -3.85 8.96 -12.06
CA ARG A 72 -3.36 7.64 -12.51
C ARG A 72 -2.11 7.11 -11.79
N SER A 73 -1.74 7.68 -10.65
CA SER A 73 -0.75 7.07 -9.75
C SER A 73 -1.28 5.81 -9.05
N HIS A 74 -0.35 4.99 -8.61
CA HIS A 74 -0.59 3.81 -7.78
C HIS A 74 -0.09 4.09 -6.38
N VAL A 75 -0.98 3.99 -5.40
CA VAL A 75 -0.65 4.19 -3.99
C VAL A 75 -0.64 2.83 -3.28
N GLN A 76 0.28 2.65 -2.36
CA GLN A 76 0.39 1.44 -1.53
C GLN A 76 0.64 1.87 -0.08
N ALA A 77 -0.17 1.37 0.85
CA ALA A 77 0.07 1.55 2.28
C ALA A 77 1.32 0.78 2.69
N LEU A 78 2.15 1.37 3.55
CA LEU A 78 3.40 0.80 4.04
C LEU A 78 3.47 0.86 5.56
N ARG A 79 4.30 -0.02 6.13
CA ARG A 79 4.69 0.04 7.53
C ARG A 79 6.04 0.71 7.60
N THR A 80 6.16 1.80 8.36
CA THR A 80 7.44 2.50 8.53
C THR A 80 8.34 1.74 9.49
N GLN A 81 9.64 2.02 9.47
CA GLN A 81 10.62 1.38 10.35
C GLN A 81 10.31 1.58 11.84
N ASP A 82 9.71 2.72 12.20
CA ASP A 82 9.28 3.04 13.56
C ASP A 82 7.88 2.47 13.90
N GLY A 83 7.38 1.53 13.09
CA GLY A 83 6.11 0.84 13.31
C GLY A 83 4.88 1.72 13.09
N GLY A 84 5.01 2.80 12.32
CA GLY A 84 3.91 3.68 11.94
C GLY A 84 3.33 3.35 10.56
N LEU A 85 2.27 4.08 10.20
CA LEU A 85 1.68 4.03 8.87
C LEU A 85 2.41 5.01 7.94
N GLY A 86 2.87 4.52 6.79
CA GLY A 86 3.39 5.33 5.69
C GLY A 86 2.77 4.89 4.37
N PHE A 87 3.28 5.40 3.25
CA PHE A 87 2.81 4.96 1.93
C PHE A 87 3.81 5.26 0.81
N ALA A 88 3.69 4.50 -0.27
CA ALA A 88 4.36 4.78 -1.54
C ALA A 88 3.36 5.34 -2.55
N VAL A 89 3.81 6.31 -3.36
CA VAL A 89 3.10 6.79 -4.56
C VAL A 89 3.99 6.51 -5.76
N VAL A 90 3.50 5.71 -6.70
CA VAL A 90 4.17 5.43 -7.97
C VAL A 90 3.40 6.09 -9.11
N SER A 91 4.09 6.92 -9.89
CA SER A 91 3.54 7.53 -11.09
C SER A 91 4.62 7.53 -12.17
N LYS A 92 4.31 6.97 -13.35
CA LYS A 92 5.28 6.80 -14.45
C LYS A 92 6.52 6.02 -13.98
N HIS A 93 7.68 6.67 -13.94
CA HIS A 93 8.95 6.13 -13.46
C HIS A 93 9.39 6.73 -12.11
N ILE A 94 8.51 7.42 -11.39
CA ILE A 94 8.84 8.02 -10.09
C ILE A 94 8.10 7.28 -8.99
N MET A 95 8.85 6.85 -7.97
CA MET A 95 8.31 6.36 -6.71
C MET A 95 8.65 7.34 -5.59
N GLN A 96 7.63 7.83 -4.91
CA GLN A 96 7.76 8.65 -3.71
C GLN A 96 7.44 7.80 -2.48
N LEU A 97 8.32 7.84 -1.49
CA LEU A 97 8.11 7.20 -0.20
C LEU A 97 7.80 8.26 0.85
N TRP A 98 6.62 8.13 1.43
CA TRP A 98 6.13 9.00 2.48
C TRP A 98 6.25 8.27 3.81
N GLY A 99 6.90 8.93 4.75
CA GLY A 99 7.20 8.40 6.08
C GLY A 99 5.96 8.33 6.96
N LYS A 100 6.20 8.33 8.27
CA LYS A 100 5.12 8.18 9.23
C LYS A 100 4.12 9.30 9.10
N ILE A 101 2.88 8.87 8.98
CA ILE A 101 1.72 9.72 8.93
C ILE A 101 1.36 10.19 10.33
N THR A 102 1.11 11.49 10.45
CA THR A 102 0.46 12.07 11.64
C THR A 102 -1.02 12.29 11.33
N ILE A 103 -1.88 11.74 12.18
CA ILE A 103 -3.33 11.97 12.12
C ILE A 103 -3.62 13.21 12.97
N SER A 104 -4.22 14.24 12.38
CA SER A 104 -4.50 15.50 13.08
C SER A 104 -5.52 15.33 14.22
N GLY A 105 -5.52 16.26 15.17
CA GLY A 105 -6.54 16.35 16.22
C GLY A 105 -7.94 16.48 15.60
N GLY A 106 -8.73 15.42 15.71
CA GLY A 106 -10.00 15.25 14.98
C GLY A 106 -10.06 13.98 14.12
N GLY A 107 -8.97 13.23 13.96
CA GLY A 107 -8.96 11.85 13.44
C GLY A 107 -9.07 11.70 11.92
N ASN A 108 -9.25 12.80 11.18
CA ASN A 108 -9.75 12.71 9.80
C ASN A 108 -8.74 13.07 8.71
N VAL A 109 -7.63 13.72 9.03
CA VAL A 109 -6.65 14.17 8.01
C VAL A 109 -5.25 13.70 8.35
N VAL A 110 -4.61 13.11 7.34
CA VAL A 110 -3.27 12.56 7.39
C VAL A 110 -2.28 13.51 6.73
N ARG A 111 -1.24 13.89 7.48
CA ARG A 111 -0.04 14.54 6.95
C ARG A 111 1.10 13.53 6.94
N GLY A 112 1.78 13.39 5.81
CA GLY A 112 3.01 12.61 5.67
C GLY A 112 4.17 13.51 5.30
N GLU A 113 5.36 13.13 5.70
CA GLU A 113 6.59 13.77 5.25
C GLU A 113 7.20 12.93 4.11
N LEU A 114 7.56 13.57 3.01
CA LEU A 114 8.24 12.92 1.89
C LEU A 114 9.67 12.57 2.30
N GLN A 115 9.98 11.28 2.38
CA GLN A 115 11.28 10.78 2.85
C GLN A 115 12.25 10.53 1.70
N LYS A 116 11.74 10.01 0.57
CA LYS A 116 12.58 9.63 -0.56
C LYS A 116 11.82 9.72 -1.87
N ILE A 117 12.52 10.17 -2.91
CA ILE A 117 12.10 10.07 -4.30
C ILE A 117 13.06 9.10 -4.98
N VAL A 118 12.51 8.16 -5.76
CA VAL A 118 13.26 7.15 -6.50
C VAL A 118 12.88 7.24 -7.97
N GLU A 119 13.89 7.42 -8.81
CA GLU A 119 13.78 7.35 -10.28
C GLU A 119 13.91 5.89 -10.70
N LEU A 120 12.77 5.24 -10.96
CA LEU A 120 12.64 3.82 -11.24
C LEU A 120 13.28 3.42 -12.58
N ASP A 121 13.28 4.33 -13.55
CA ASP A 121 13.93 4.14 -14.84
C ASP A 121 15.45 4.04 -14.69
N GLN A 122 16.05 4.87 -13.85
CA GLN A 122 17.48 4.79 -13.53
C GLN A 122 17.79 3.59 -12.64
N LEU A 123 16.98 3.37 -11.59
CA LEU A 123 17.19 2.25 -10.67
C LEU A 123 17.14 0.90 -11.39
N LEU A 124 16.12 0.69 -12.23
CA LEU A 124 15.87 -0.59 -12.89
C LEU A 124 16.43 -0.66 -14.32
N SER A 125 17.09 0.40 -14.79
CA SER A 125 17.56 0.54 -16.18
C SER A 125 16.44 0.31 -17.21
N LEU A 126 15.28 0.95 -16.99
CA LEU A 126 14.12 0.79 -17.86
C LEU A 126 14.34 1.47 -19.21
N ARG A 127 13.76 0.89 -20.25
CA ARG A 127 13.75 1.52 -21.57
C ARG A 127 12.71 2.64 -21.60
N PRO A 128 12.99 3.75 -22.32
CA PRO A 128 12.00 4.80 -22.54
C PRO A 128 10.72 4.21 -23.12
N SER A 129 9.58 4.55 -22.51
CA SER A 129 8.25 4.19 -23.00
C SER A 129 7.45 5.45 -23.26
N THR A 130 6.45 5.35 -24.13
CA THR A 130 5.48 6.42 -24.41
C THR A 130 4.13 6.16 -23.74
N ASN A 131 4.02 5.07 -22.98
CA ASN A 131 2.79 4.67 -22.30
C ASN A 131 2.53 5.54 -21.07
N VAL A 132 1.26 5.79 -20.74
CA VAL A 132 0.89 6.59 -19.56
C VAL A 132 0.97 5.77 -18.26
N HIS A 133 0.96 4.43 -18.37
CA HIS A 133 1.01 3.48 -17.25
C HIS A 133 2.30 2.65 -17.32
N GLU A 134 3.43 3.26 -16.97
CA GLU A 134 4.76 2.66 -17.15
C GLU A 134 5.15 1.75 -15.99
N SER A 135 4.67 2.07 -14.78
CA SER A 135 4.91 1.27 -13.58
C SER A 135 3.68 1.24 -12.66
N SER A 136 3.48 0.12 -11.97
CA SER A 136 2.40 -0.06 -11.00
C SER A 136 2.86 -0.91 -9.82
N VAL A 137 2.59 -0.45 -8.60
CA VAL A 137 2.76 -1.31 -7.42
C VAL A 137 1.70 -2.41 -7.49
N ILE A 138 2.09 -3.67 -7.52
CA ILE A 138 1.17 -4.82 -7.59
C ILE A 138 1.08 -5.61 -6.29
N GLY A 139 2.01 -5.40 -5.36
CA GLY A 139 2.03 -6.05 -4.05
C GLY A 139 3.03 -5.40 -3.11
N TYR A 140 2.90 -5.70 -1.83
CA TYR A 140 3.81 -5.28 -0.76
C TYR A 140 3.93 -6.41 0.25
N ASP A 141 5.16 -6.76 0.59
CA ASP A 141 5.50 -7.70 1.65
C ASP A 141 5.94 -6.95 2.90
N GLU A 142 5.10 -6.98 3.92
CA GLU A 142 5.31 -6.31 5.21
C GLU A 142 6.48 -6.89 6.01
N ALA A 143 6.79 -8.18 5.82
CA ALA A 143 7.82 -8.87 6.58
C ALA A 143 9.22 -8.47 6.12
N THR A 144 9.42 -8.32 4.81
CA THR A 144 10.72 -7.96 4.22
C THR A 144 10.82 -6.49 3.80
N ASN A 145 9.74 -5.73 3.97
CA ASN A 145 9.62 -4.34 3.52
C ASN A 145 9.91 -4.20 2.00
N THR A 146 9.28 -5.08 1.22
CA THR A 146 9.53 -5.21 -0.23
C THR A 146 8.29 -4.85 -1.04
N ILE A 147 8.44 -3.94 -2.01
CA ILE A 147 7.41 -3.65 -3.00
C ILE A 147 7.60 -4.53 -4.23
N PHE A 148 6.49 -5.06 -4.74
CA PHE A 148 6.42 -5.69 -6.05
C PHE A 148 5.92 -4.67 -7.05
N LEU A 149 6.78 -4.32 -8.00
CA LEU A 149 6.54 -3.32 -9.02
C LEU A 149 6.41 -4.00 -10.38
N TRP A 150 5.24 -3.87 -11.00
CA TRP A 150 5.06 -4.18 -12.40
C TRP A 150 5.55 -3.03 -13.26
N THR A 151 6.20 -3.35 -14.38
CA THR A 151 6.65 -2.42 -15.41
C THR A 151 6.43 -3.04 -16.79
N THR A 152 6.68 -2.29 -17.86
CA THR A 152 6.71 -2.81 -19.24
C THR A 152 7.78 -3.86 -19.50
N MET A 153 8.76 -4.00 -18.61
CA MET A 153 9.86 -4.99 -18.73
C MET A 153 9.64 -6.23 -17.86
N GLY A 154 8.54 -6.29 -17.10
CA GLY A 154 8.20 -7.37 -16.18
C GLY A 154 8.05 -6.89 -14.74
N VAL A 155 8.15 -7.83 -13.80
CA VAL A 155 7.94 -7.58 -12.36
C VAL A 155 9.28 -7.54 -11.63
N PHE A 156 9.44 -6.51 -10.81
CA PHE A 156 10.60 -6.29 -9.95
C PHE A 156 10.19 -6.34 -8.48
N MET A 157 11.00 -7.00 -7.67
CA MET A 157 11.02 -6.81 -6.22
C MET A 157 11.97 -5.67 -5.90
N ILE A 158 11.56 -4.74 -5.04
CA ILE A 158 12.38 -3.63 -4.56
C ILE A 158 12.32 -3.61 -3.04
N GLN A 159 13.45 -3.89 -2.39
CA GLN A 159 13.58 -3.83 -0.95
C GLN A 159 13.76 -2.36 -0.53
N LEU A 160 12.81 -1.81 0.23
CA LEU A 160 12.69 -0.36 0.40
C LEU A 160 13.80 0.28 1.24
N ASP A 161 14.43 -0.46 2.16
CA ASP A 161 15.47 0.11 3.02
C ASP A 161 16.80 0.30 2.27
N SER A 162 17.19 -0.71 1.50
CA SER A 162 18.46 -0.76 0.76
C SER A 162 18.35 -0.31 -0.68
N MET A 163 17.12 -0.19 -1.22
CA MET A 163 16.84 0.03 -2.64
C MET A 163 17.44 -1.03 -3.57
N LYS A 164 17.81 -2.19 -3.03
CA LYS A 164 18.19 -3.34 -3.85
C LYS A 164 16.96 -3.89 -4.55
N PHE A 165 17.12 -4.24 -5.81
CA PHE A 165 16.04 -4.80 -6.60
C PHE A 165 16.42 -6.14 -7.23
N THR A 166 15.43 -6.93 -7.60
CA THR A 166 15.59 -8.17 -8.36
C THR A 166 14.41 -8.33 -9.30
N LYS A 167 14.67 -8.66 -10.57
CA LYS A 167 13.62 -9.00 -11.53
C LYS A 167 13.15 -10.42 -11.25
N VAL A 168 11.86 -10.61 -11.02
CA VAL A 168 11.28 -11.92 -10.67
C VAL A 168 10.39 -12.51 -11.75
N SER A 169 9.95 -11.69 -12.72
CA SER A 169 9.21 -12.18 -13.86
C SER A 169 9.44 -11.28 -15.06
N GLU A 170 9.45 -11.87 -16.26
CA GLU A 170 9.37 -11.14 -17.52
C GLU A 170 7.92 -10.91 -17.96
N ASP A 171 6.97 -11.59 -17.32
CA ASP A 171 5.55 -11.50 -17.65
C ASP A 171 5.01 -10.11 -17.30
N THR A 172 4.41 -9.48 -18.30
CA THR A 172 3.79 -8.16 -18.21
C THR A 172 2.27 -8.24 -18.01
N CYS A 173 1.69 -9.44 -17.90
CA CYS A 173 0.26 -9.66 -17.63
C CYS A 173 -0.08 -9.69 -16.13
N ILE A 174 0.92 -9.70 -15.24
CA ILE A 174 0.72 -9.78 -13.79
C ILE A 174 0.25 -8.43 -13.24
N ARG A 175 -0.99 -8.39 -12.73
CA ARG A 175 -1.61 -7.15 -12.21
C ARG A 175 -1.74 -7.07 -10.68
N ARG A 176 -1.58 -8.20 -9.98
CA ARG A 176 -1.61 -8.28 -8.52
C ARG A 176 -0.65 -9.36 -8.07
N TYR A 177 0.01 -9.11 -6.94
CA TYR A 177 0.87 -10.05 -6.27
C TYR A 177 0.52 -10.07 -4.79
N PHE A 178 0.23 -11.26 -4.26
CA PHE A 178 -0.04 -11.47 -2.85
C PHE A 178 1.12 -12.29 -2.28
N PRO A 179 2.09 -11.65 -1.60
CA PRO A 179 3.19 -12.39 -1.00
C PRO A 179 2.63 -13.36 0.04
N PHE A 180 2.97 -14.63 -0.11
CA PHE A 180 2.62 -15.66 0.86
C PHE A 180 3.86 -15.98 1.69
N ALA A 181 3.80 -15.68 2.99
CA ALA A 181 4.74 -16.21 3.95
C ALA A 181 4.18 -17.53 4.51
N SER A 182 4.84 -18.65 4.20
CA SER A 182 4.55 -19.92 4.87
C SER A 182 5.06 -19.84 6.31
N PHE A 183 4.22 -20.19 7.28
CA PHE A 183 4.63 -20.38 8.67
C PHE A 183 5.15 -21.79 8.96
N TYR A 184 5.16 -22.67 7.94
CA TYR A 184 5.70 -24.02 8.03
C TYR A 184 7.15 -24.05 7.50
N PRO A 185 8.12 -24.57 8.28
CA PRO A 185 9.44 -24.88 7.74
C PRO A 185 9.32 -26.04 6.74
N TRP A 186 10.02 -25.90 5.61
CA TRP A 186 10.18 -26.95 4.60
C TRP A 186 11.24 -27.96 5.03
#